data_AF-L1QNR3-F1
#
_entry.id   AF-L1QNR3-F1
#
_cell.length_a   1.000
_cell.length_b   1.000
_cell.length_c   1.000
_cell.angle_alpha   90.00
_cell.angle_beta   90.00
_cell.angle_gamma   90.00
#
_symmetry.space_group_name_H-M   'P 1'
#
loop_
_entity.id
_entity.type
_entity.pdbx_description
1 polymer ?
#
loop_
_entity_poly.entity_id
_entity_poly.type
_entity_poly.pdbx_seq_one_letter_code
_entity_poly.pdbx_strand_id
1 'polypeptide(L)' 'MPLRPGLAVNKSLPTVGEMSIKGVVNISGNLEFMLLQNTRLFVVMSLADSIAQGIEHFVMKSSKLNSVEY' A
#
# COMPACT_ATOMS: atom_id res chain seq x y z
N MET A 1 -0.38 14.29 2.61
CA MET A 1 -1.84 14.23 2.82
C MET A 1 -2.27 12.76 2.83
N PRO A 2 -3.15 12.33 3.74
CA PRO A 2 -3.66 10.95 3.77
C PRO A 2 -4.37 10.57 2.46
N LEU A 3 -4.30 9.28 2.08
CA LEU A 3 -5.00 8.77 0.90
C LEU A 3 -6.50 8.83 1.15
N ARG A 4 -7.24 9.48 0.25
CA ARG A 4 -8.71 9.49 0.28
C ARG A 4 -9.23 8.38 -0.64
N PRO A 5 -10.14 7.51 -0.17
CA PRO A 5 -10.76 6.51 -1.04
C PRO A 5 -11.53 7.18 -2.19
N GLY A 6 -11.54 6.56 -3.37
CA GLY A 6 -12.31 7.03 -4.53
C GLY A 6 -11.60 8.05 -5.43
N LEU A 7 -10.40 8.53 -5.07
CA LEU A 7 -9.64 9.49 -5.88
C LEU A 7 -9.38 9.03 -7.33
N ALA A 8 -9.04 7.74 -7.52
CA ALA A 8 -8.73 7.19 -8.85
C ALA A 8 -9.95 7.07 -9.78
N VAL A 9 -11.17 7.08 -9.23
CA VAL A 9 -12.43 6.92 -9.99
C VAL A 9 -13.32 8.15 -9.89
N ASN A 10 -12.77 9.27 -9.41
CA ASN A 10 -13.47 10.54 -9.20
C ASN A 10 -14.76 10.38 -8.36
N LYS A 11 -14.71 9.54 -7.31
CA LYS A 11 -15.81 9.35 -6.36
C LYS A 11 -15.43 9.91 -5.00
N SER A 12 -16.39 10.56 -4.35
CA SER A 12 -16.28 10.92 -2.94
C SER A 12 -16.72 9.73 -2.10
N LEU A 13 -15.76 9.06 -1.45
CA LEU A 13 -16.02 7.94 -0.55
C LEU A 13 -15.66 8.35 0.89
N PRO A 14 -16.36 7.79 1.89
CA PRO A 14 -16.02 8.03 3.29
C PRO A 14 -14.58 7.59 3.58
N THR A 15 -13.89 8.34 4.45
CA THR A 15 -12.56 7.96 4.94
C THR A 15 -12.64 6.69 5.78
N VAL A 16 -11.67 5.80 5.61
CA VAL A 16 -11.60 4.53 6.35
C VAL A 16 -10.21 4.32 6.93
N GLY A 17 -10.17 3.79 8.16
CA GLY A 17 -8.93 3.49 8.89
C GLY A 17 -8.16 4.70 9.40
N GLU A 18 -7.12 4.41 10.16
CA GLU A 18 -6.27 5.39 10.86
C GLU A 18 -4.91 5.58 10.16
N MET A 19 -4.56 4.67 9.24
CA MET A 19 -3.31 4.66 8.51
C MET A 19 -3.55 4.44 7.02
N SER A 20 -2.69 5.04 6.19
CA SER A 20 -2.64 4.79 4.75
C SER A 20 -1.23 4.42 4.33
N ILE A 21 -1.11 3.41 3.46
CA ILE A 21 0.16 3.00 2.85
C ILE A 21 0.09 3.33 1.36
N LYS A 22 1.12 4.00 0.83
CA LYS A 22 1.26 4.32 -0.60
C LYS A 22 2.40 3.52 -1.19
N GLY A 23 2.10 2.65 -2.15
CA GLY A 23 3.11 2.02 -2.99
C GLY A 23 3.45 2.89 -4.20
N VAL A 24 4.73 3.22 -4.37
CA VAL A 24 5.22 3.95 -5.54
C VAL A 24 5.91 2.94 -6.46
N VAL A 25 5.33 2.73 -7.64
CA VAL A 25 5.80 1.73 -8.62
C VAL A 25 6.58 2.34 -9.78
N ASN A 26 6.60 3.67 -9.87
CA ASN A 26 7.22 4.39 -10.97
C ASN A 26 8.11 5.52 -10.44
N ILE A 27 9.11 5.91 -11.24
CA ILE A 27 9.98 7.04 -10.98
C ILE A 27 9.32 8.32 -11.55
N SER A 28 9.36 9.41 -10.80
CA SER A 28 8.84 10.71 -11.24
C SER A 28 9.65 11.26 -12.43
N GLY A 29 8.98 11.79 -13.46
CA GLY A 29 9.64 12.41 -14.61
C GLY A 29 8.65 12.80 -15.72
N ASN A 30 9.16 13.38 -16.81
CA ASN A 30 8.35 13.93 -17.91
C ASN A 30 7.41 12.93 -18.62
N LEU A 31 7.53 11.63 -18.32
CA LEU A 31 6.79 10.53 -18.96
C LEU A 31 5.98 9.69 -17.96
N GLU A 32 5.68 10.25 -16.78
CA GLU A 32 5.07 9.54 -15.65
C GLU A 32 3.80 8.77 -16.06
N PHE A 33 2.87 9.38 -16.81
CA PHE A 33 1.64 8.71 -17.26
C PHE A 33 1.90 7.53 -18.22
N MET A 34 2.83 7.68 -19.17
CA MET A 34 3.17 6.60 -20.10
C MET A 34 3.85 5.45 -19.37
N LEU A 35 4.76 5.74 -18.44
CA LEU A 35 5.41 4.73 -17.62
C LEU A 35 4.42 4.03 -16.68
N LEU A 36 3.44 4.75 -16.11
CA LEU A 36 2.37 4.13 -15.31
C LEU A 36 1.56 3.12 -16.13
N GLN A 37 1.19 3.46 -17.37
CA GLN A 37 0.44 2.53 -18.23
C GLN A 37 1.26 1.32 -18.69
N ASN A 38 2.59 1.42 -18.66
CA ASN A 38 3.50 0.34 -19.08
C ASN A 38 4.18 -0.38 -17.91
N THR A 39 3.87 0.01 -16.67
CA THR A 39 4.43 -0.66 -15.50
C THR A 39 3.92 -2.09 -15.48
N ARG A 40 4.84 -3.05 -15.53
CA ARG A 40 4.48 -4.48 -15.56
C ARG A 40 3.65 -4.81 -14.33
N LEU A 41 2.52 -5.47 -14.54
CA LEU A 41 1.62 -5.89 -13.46
C LEU A 41 2.36 -6.67 -12.37
N PHE A 42 3.34 -7.50 -12.74
CA PHE A 42 4.19 -8.21 -11.79
C PHE A 42 4.84 -7.28 -10.75
N VAL A 43 5.36 -6.11 -11.16
CA VAL A 43 5.98 -5.15 -10.22
C VAL A 43 4.97 -4.61 -9.22
N VAL A 44 3.76 -4.30 -9.70
CA VAL A 44 2.65 -3.82 -8.84
C VAL A 44 2.24 -4.91 -7.84
N MET A 45 2.10 -6.15 -8.32
CA MET A 45 1.70 -7.28 -7.48
C MET A 45 2.79 -7.62 -6.45
N SER A 46 4.07 -7.64 -6.83
CA SER A 46 5.18 -7.86 -5.89
C SER A 46 5.25 -6.79 -4.79
N LEU A 47 4.93 -5.53 -5.13
CA LEU A 47 4.85 -4.46 -4.13
C LEU A 47 3.68 -4.67 -3.17
N ALA A 48 2.50 -5.05 -3.68
CA ALA A 48 1.34 -5.36 -2.87
C ALA A 48 1.60 -6.55 -1.93
N ASP A 49 2.22 -7.62 -2.44
CA ASP A 49 2.59 -8.79 -1.65
C ASP A 49 3.59 -8.43 -0.54
N SER A 50 4.57 -7.58 -0.84
CA SER A 50 5.55 -7.11 0.15
C SER A 50 4.88 -6.33 1.28
N ILE A 51 3.91 -5.47 0.96
CA ILE A 51 3.15 -4.72 1.97
C ILE A 51 2.31 -5.67 2.82
N ALA A 52 1.60 -6.62 2.18
CA ALA A 52 0.76 -7.59 2.88
C ALA A 52 1.58 -8.47 3.84
N GLN A 53 2.70 -9.02 3.38
CA GLN A 53 3.62 -9.82 4.20
C GLN A 53 4.21 -9.00 5.36
N GLY A 54 4.54 -7.73 5.14
CA GLY A 54 5.00 -6.84 6.20
C GLY A 54 3.95 -6.64 7.31
N ILE A 55 2.69 -6.44 6.92
CA ILE A 55 1.57 -6.31 7.87
C ILE A 55 1.34 -7.62 8.63
N GLU A 56 1.31 -8.76 7.92
CA GLU A 56 1.16 -10.08 8.54
C GLU A 56 2.28 -10.36 9.54
N HIS A 57 3.54 -10.11 9.15
CA HIS A 57 4.69 -10.29 10.01
C HIS A 57 4.59 -9.43 11.28
N PHE A 58 4.19 -8.16 11.14
CA PHE A 58 4.00 -7.26 12.26
C PHE A 58 2.93 -7.79 13.23
N VAL A 59 1.76 -8.18 12.73
CA VAL A 59 0.67 -8.72 13.56
C VAL A 59 1.14 -9.97 14.30
N MET A 60 1.74 -10.92 13.59
CA MET A 60 2.23 -12.18 14.18
C MET A 60 3.29 -11.94 15.26
N LYS A 61 4.21 -10.99 15.04
CA LYS A 61 5.25 -10.65 16.02
C LYS A 61 4.67 -9.95 17.24
N SER A 62 3.78 -8.99 17.05
CA SER A 62 3.11 -8.25 18.13
C SER A 62 2.27 -9.17 19.01
N SER A 63 1.56 -10.16 18.42
CA SER A 63 0.83 -11.17 19.18
C SER A 63 1.74 -12.08 20.02
N LYS A 64 2.93 -12.43 19.52
CA LYS A 64 3.93 -13.22 20.26
C LYS A 64 4.56 -12.43 21.40
N LEU A 65 4.85 -11.14 21.21
CA LEU A 65 5.33 -10.27 22.28
C LEU A 65 4.34 -10.22 23.46
N ASN A 66 3.05 -10.10 23.18
CA ASN A 66 1.99 -10.07 24.20
C ASN A 66 1.81 -11.39 24.97
N SER A 67 2.34 -12.51 24.45
CA SER A 67 2.23 -13.83 25.09
C SER A 67 3.49 -14.26 25.85
N VAL A 68 4.57 -13.47 25.79
CA VAL A 68 5.82 -13.72 26.54
C VAL A 68 5.91 -12.86 27.82
N GLU A 69 5.02 -11.89 28.00
CA GLU A 69 4.96 -11.04 29.22
C GLU A 69 4.13 -11.65 30.39
N TYR A 70 3.80 -12.94 30.34
CA TYR A 70 3.16 -13.67 31.46
C TYR A 70 3.96 -14.92 31.85
#